data_AF-A0A7J4TF38-F1
#
_entry.id   AF-A0A7J4TF38-F1
#
_cell.length_a   1.000
_cell.length_b   1.000
_cell.length_c   1.000
_cell.angle_alpha   90.00
_cell.angle_beta   90.00
_cell.angle_gamma   90.00
#
_symmetry.space_group_name_H-M   'P 1'
#
loop_
_entity.id
_entity.type
_entity.pdbx_description
1 polymer ?
#
loop_
_entity_poly.entity_id
_entity_poly.type
_entity_poly.pdbx_seq_one_letter_code
_entity_poly.pdbx_strand_id
1 'polypeptide(L)'
;MEHPKRSREEYALVLDFLQNGYAFDKRPSHVKTAIVQALGKSRFTLLELVPKKEVHVQPHEIVYIGDGKRDKIHHIIGRLPAERLTNTAQKELEYAIDDIIKEREQEFVGFYNKAQPLSTRMHQLELL
;
A
#
# COMPACT_ATOMS: atom_id res chain seq x y z
N MET A 1 -27.95 11.90 -5.12
CA MET A 1 -27.01 10.82 -5.49
C MET A 1 -25.91 10.83 -4.46
N GLU A 2 -25.84 9.81 -3.62
CA GLU A 2 -24.80 9.69 -2.60
C GLU A 2 -23.47 9.47 -3.33
N HIS A 3 -22.55 10.42 -3.26
CA HIS A 3 -21.20 10.18 -3.75
C HIS A 3 -20.63 9.03 -2.93
N PRO A 4 -20.17 7.91 -3.53
CA PRO A 4 -19.54 6.87 -2.76
C PRO A 4 -18.35 7.50 -2.04
N LYS A 5 -18.45 7.57 -0.71
CA LYS A 5 -17.39 8.04 0.17
C LYS A 5 -16.12 7.34 -0.29
N ARG A 6 -15.09 8.07 -0.76
CA ARG A 6 -13.83 7.48 -1.24
C ARG A 6 -13.40 6.43 -0.21
N SER A 7 -13.55 5.14 -0.57
CA SER A 7 -13.27 4.08 0.39
C SER A 7 -11.80 4.15 0.73
N ARG A 8 -11.51 4.31 2.02
CA ARG A 8 -10.13 4.31 2.53
C ARG A 8 -9.57 2.90 2.40
N GLU A 9 -8.26 2.78 2.34
CA GLU A 9 -7.60 1.48 2.50
C GLU A 9 -7.85 0.99 3.94
N GLU A 10 -8.37 -0.22 4.09
CA GLU A 10 -8.55 -0.83 5.41
C GLU A 10 -7.39 -1.76 5.79
N TYR A 11 -6.76 -2.36 4.79
CA TYR A 11 -5.63 -3.26 4.93
C TYR A 11 -4.51 -2.85 3.98
N ALA A 12 -3.26 -3.03 4.42
CA ALA A 12 -2.08 -2.82 3.61
C ALA A 12 -1.10 -3.99 3.77
N LEU A 13 -0.38 -4.30 2.72
CA LEU A 13 0.70 -5.28 2.69
C LEU A 13 2.04 -4.53 2.87
N VAL A 14 2.86 -4.97 3.81
CA VAL A 14 4.13 -4.31 4.16
C VAL A 14 5.19 -4.55 3.08
N LEU A 15 5.76 -3.48 2.54
CA LEU A 15 6.84 -3.53 1.55
C LEU A 15 8.22 -3.48 2.22
N ASP A 16 8.39 -2.64 3.23
CA ASP A 16 9.65 -2.49 3.95
C ASP A 16 9.43 -1.95 5.37
N PHE A 17 10.31 -2.34 6.30
CA PHE A 17 10.29 -1.89 7.68
C PHE A 17 11.61 -1.23 8.10
N LEU A 18 11.53 0.08 8.32
CA LEU A 18 12.64 0.91 8.76
C LEU A 18 12.57 1.11 10.27
N GLN A 19 13.14 0.18 11.03
CA GLN A 19 13.09 0.22 12.50
C GLN A 19 13.62 1.52 13.11
N ASN A 20 14.63 2.13 12.47
CA ASN A 20 15.24 3.40 12.91
C ASN A 20 14.79 4.60 12.05
N GLY A 21 13.72 4.44 11.26
CA GLY A 21 13.29 5.42 10.27
C GLY A 21 14.28 5.58 9.11
N TYR A 22 14.14 6.65 8.32
CA TYR A 22 15.00 6.88 7.16
C TYR A 22 16.45 7.16 7.56
N ALA A 23 17.40 6.53 6.87
CA ALA A 23 18.84 6.67 7.13
C ALA A 23 19.31 8.14 7.08
N PHE A 24 18.83 8.89 6.09
CA PHE A 24 19.17 10.31 5.87
C PHE A 24 18.35 11.30 6.71
N ASP A 25 17.55 10.81 7.65
CA ASP A 25 16.83 11.67 8.58
C ASP A 25 17.84 12.36 9.53
N LYS A 26 17.88 13.70 9.45
CA LYS A 26 18.79 14.56 10.21
C LYS A 26 18.36 14.75 11.67
N ARG A 27 17.17 14.28 12.06
CA ARG A 27 16.69 14.36 13.44
C ARG A 27 17.56 13.49 14.36
N PRO A 28 17.75 13.90 15.63
CA PRO A 28 18.48 13.08 16.62
C PRO A 28 17.89 11.66 16.73
N SER A 29 18.74 10.66 16.95
CA SER A 29 18.35 9.24 16.96
C SER A 29 17.21 8.92 17.92
N HIS A 30 17.16 9.60 19.06
CA HIS A 30 16.12 9.45 20.09
C HIS A 30 14.74 9.97 19.66
N VAL A 31 14.67 10.73 18.56
CA VAL A 31 13.42 11.28 17.99
C VAL A 31 12.99 10.49 16.74
N LYS A 32 13.88 9.65 16.20
CA LYS A 32 13.57 8.84 15.01
C LYS A 32 12.47 7.85 15.36
N THR A 33 11.44 7.87 14.52
CA THR A 33 10.30 6.97 14.65
C THR A 33 10.45 5.87 13.61
N ALA A 34 10.12 4.65 13.98
CA ALA A 34 10.08 3.54 13.05
C ALA A 34 9.06 3.81 11.94
N ILE A 35 9.39 3.45 10.70
CA ILE A 35 8.57 3.69 9.52
C ILE A 35 8.30 2.37 8.83
N VAL A 36 7.07 2.19 8.35
CA VAL A 36 6.67 1.07 7.50
C VAL A 36 6.22 1.65 6.17
N GLN A 37 6.82 1.21 5.08
CA GLN A 37 6.32 1.47 3.74
C GLN A 37 5.38 0.30 3.37
N ALA A 38 4.18 0.61 2.89
CA ALA A 38 3.16 -0.41 2.63
C ALA A 38 2.32 -0.09 1.40
N LEU A 39 1.73 -1.13 0.82
CA LEU A 39 0.83 -1.07 -0.32
C LEU A 39 -0.60 -1.40 0.13
N GLY A 40 -1.53 -0.48 -0.07
CA GLY A 40 -2.94 -0.71 0.23
C GLY A 40 -3.53 -1.84 -0.61
N LYS A 41 -4.23 -2.78 0.03
CA LYS A 41 -4.73 -3.99 -0.65
C LYS A 41 -5.90 -3.74 -1.59
N SER A 42 -6.66 -2.65 -1.41
CA SER A 42 -7.86 -2.39 -2.20
C SER A 42 -7.58 -1.55 -3.44
N ARG A 43 -6.83 -0.45 -3.29
CA ARG A 43 -6.60 0.54 -4.35
C ARG A 43 -5.13 0.68 -4.72
N PHE A 44 -4.25 -0.21 -4.24
CA PHE A 44 -2.80 -0.16 -4.48
C PHE A 44 -2.20 1.19 -4.06
N THR A 45 -2.75 1.81 -3.01
CA THR A 45 -2.24 3.09 -2.52
C THR A 45 -0.92 2.87 -1.78
N LEU A 46 0.16 3.51 -2.22
CA LEU A 46 1.40 3.54 -1.46
C LEU A 46 1.24 4.41 -0.21
N LEU A 47 1.61 3.87 0.94
CA LEU A 47 1.39 4.47 2.25
C LEU A 47 2.67 4.44 3.08
N GLU A 48 2.84 5.50 3.87
CA GLU A 48 3.82 5.56 4.93
C GLU A 48 3.10 5.45 6.27
N LEU A 49 3.47 4.46 7.07
CA LEU A 49 2.82 4.11 8.34
C LEU A 49 3.82 4.18 9.49
N VAL A 50 3.29 4.43 10.69
CA VAL A 50 4.04 4.33 11.95
C VAL A 50 3.52 3.13 12.72
N PRO A 51 4.35 2.13 13.02
CA PRO A 51 3.96 1.01 13.86
C PRO A 51 3.86 1.47 15.32
N LYS A 52 3.19 0.67 16.15
CA LYS A 52 3.23 0.88 17.60
C LYS A 52 4.63 0.61 18.13
N LYS A 53 4.92 1.17 19.31
CA LYS A 53 6.19 0.95 20.00
C LYS A 53 6.41 -0.56 20.19
N GLU A 54 7.66 -0.99 19.97
CA GLU A 54 8.12 -2.38 20.15
C GLU A 54 7.45 -3.43 19.25
N VAL A 55 6.61 -3.00 18.30
CA VAL A 55 6.07 -3.88 17.28
C VAL A 55 7.07 -4.00 16.14
N HIS A 56 7.40 -5.25 15.80
CA HIS A 56 8.12 -5.59 14.59
C HIS A 56 7.11 -6.05 13.53
N VAL A 57 7.30 -5.58 12.30
CA VAL A 57 6.53 -6.02 11.13
C VAL A 57 7.49 -6.57 10.08
N GLN A 58 7.04 -7.58 9.34
CA GLN A 58 7.83 -8.20 8.27
C GLN A 58 7.33 -7.74 6.90
N PRO A 59 8.20 -7.72 5.86
CA PRO A 59 7.74 -7.66 4.47
C PRO A 59 6.70 -8.75 4.19
N HIS A 60 5.76 -8.46 3.28
CA HIS A 60 4.61 -9.32 2.93
C HIS A 60 3.57 -9.53 4.02
N GLU A 61 3.76 -8.94 5.20
CA GLU A 61 2.77 -9.01 6.26
C GLU A 61 1.57 -8.10 5.95
N ILE A 62 0.35 -8.60 6.18
CA ILE A 62 -0.88 -7.81 6.05
C ILE A 62 -1.18 -7.13 7.40
N VAL A 63 -1.29 -5.81 7.37
CA VAL A 63 -1.61 -4.98 8.54
C VAL A 63 -2.95 -4.26 8.36
N TYR A 64 -3.73 -4.20 9.43
CA TYR A 64 -4.96 -3.41 9.48
C TYR A 64 -4.64 -1.92 9.73
N ILE A 65 -5.18 -1.06 8.87
CA ILE A 65 -5.01 0.40 8.88
C ILE A 65 -6.34 1.17 8.86
N GLY A 66 -7.48 0.48 8.94
CA GLY A 66 -8.81 1.10 8.96
C GLY A 66 -9.08 1.95 10.21
N ASP A 67 -10.31 2.45 10.32
CA ASP A 67 -10.73 3.36 11.40
C ASP A 67 -10.95 2.65 12.75
N GLY A 68 -10.98 1.32 12.78
CA GLY A 68 -11.13 0.51 13.99
C GLY A 68 -9.86 0.36 14.83
N LYS A 69 -9.88 -0.58 15.78
CA LYS A 69 -8.71 -0.91 16.60
C LYS A 69 -7.63 -1.56 15.73
N ARG A 70 -6.47 -0.92 15.65
CA ARG A 70 -5.29 -1.43 14.94
C ARG A 70 -4.39 -2.16 15.91
N ASP A 71 -3.88 -3.34 15.53
CA ASP A 71 -3.02 -4.12 16.41
C ASP A 71 -1.56 -3.68 16.32
N LYS A 72 -1.03 -3.55 15.09
CA LYS A 72 0.38 -3.27 14.83
C LYS A 72 0.70 -1.83 14.45
N ILE A 73 -0.26 -1.14 13.83
CA ILE A 73 -0.08 0.23 13.33
C ILE A 73 -0.62 1.24 14.35
N HIS A 74 0.17 2.26 14.65
CA HIS A 74 -0.26 3.39 15.47
C HIS A 74 -1.07 4.39 14.62
N HIS A 75 -0.46 4.89 13.56
CA HIS A 75 -1.11 5.85 12.65
C HIS A 75 -0.54 5.81 11.24
N ILE A 76 -1.30 6.37 10.30
CA ILE A 76 -0.91 6.58 8.91
C ILE A 76 -0.29 7.98 8.82
N ILE A 77 0.93 8.10 8.30
CA ILE A 77 1.54 9.40 8.01
C ILE A 77 0.88 10.01 6.78
N GLY A 78 0.73 9.21 5.73
CA GLY A 78 0.04 9.64 4.52
C GLY A 78 0.36 8.77 3.32
N ARG A 79 0.09 9.32 2.13
CA ARG A 79 0.49 8.70 0.87
C ARG A 79 1.99 8.87 0.66
N LEU A 80 2.61 7.81 0.18
CA LEU A 80 4.03 7.78 -0.18
C LEU A 80 4.18 7.89 -1.70
N PRO A 81 4.86 8.92 -2.23
CA PRO A 81 5.23 8.97 -3.64
C PRO A 81 6.13 7.79 -4.01
N ALA A 82 5.96 7.22 -5.20
CA ALA A 82 6.70 6.03 -5.64
C ALA A 82 8.23 6.27 -5.65
N GLU A 83 8.66 7.50 -5.94
CA GLU A 83 10.05 7.92 -5.98
C GLU A 83 10.71 7.90 -4.58
N ARG A 84 9.91 7.84 -3.52
CA ARG A 84 10.37 7.77 -2.12
C ARG A 84 10.37 6.37 -1.54
N LEU A 85 9.97 5.36 -2.32
CA LEU A 85 10.14 3.97 -1.92
C LEU A 85 11.62 3.66 -1.69
N THR A 86 11.92 2.87 -0.67
CA THR A 86 13.27 2.35 -0.49
C THR A 86 13.61 1.37 -1.62
N ASN A 87 14.91 1.13 -1.84
CA ASN A 87 15.34 0.11 -2.82
C ASN A 87 14.77 -1.28 -2.48
N THR A 88 14.58 -1.59 -1.19
CA THR A 88 13.93 -2.83 -0.76
C THR A 88 12.45 -2.80 -1.11
N ALA A 89 11.72 -1.74 -0.72
CA ALA A 89 10.30 -1.62 -1.01
C ALA A 89 9.97 -1.64 -2.51
N GLN A 90 10.84 -1.05 -3.36
CA GLN A 90 10.68 -1.11 -4.82
C GLN A 90 10.80 -2.54 -5.35
N LYS A 91 11.74 -3.34 -4.83
CA LYS A 91 11.90 -4.74 -5.22
C LYS A 91 10.73 -5.60 -4.74
N GLU A 92 10.23 -5.34 -3.54
CA GLU A 92 9.09 -6.06 -2.97
C GLU A 92 7.75 -5.67 -3.61
N LEU A 93 7.67 -4.49 -4.24
CA LEU A 93 6.43 -3.96 -4.81
C LEU A 93 5.82 -4.87 -5.88
N GLU A 94 6.64 -5.42 -6.79
CA GLU A 94 6.16 -6.32 -7.85
C GLU A 94 5.55 -7.58 -7.24
N TYR A 95 6.24 -8.22 -6.29
CA TYR A 95 5.74 -9.40 -5.59
C TYR A 95 4.45 -9.12 -4.80
N ALA A 96 4.40 -7.98 -4.11
CA ALA A 96 3.22 -7.56 -3.37
C ALA A 96 1.99 -7.35 -4.27
N ILE A 97 2.20 -6.74 -5.44
CA ILE A 97 1.13 -6.56 -6.44
C ILE A 97 0.63 -7.91 -6.93
N ASP A 98 1.54 -8.81 -7.31
CA ASP A 98 1.21 -10.16 -7.76
C ASP A 98 0.37 -10.93 -6.73
N ASP A 99 0.77 -10.87 -5.45
CA ASP A 99 0.05 -11.56 -4.38
C ASP A 99 -1.35 -10.99 -4.16
N ILE A 100 -1.50 -9.66 -4.20
CA ILE A 100 -2.81 -9.01 -4.10
C ILE A 100 -3.69 -9.34 -5.30
N ILE A 101 -3.12 -9.37 -6.51
CA ILE A 101 -3.86 -9.72 -7.73
C ILE A 101 -4.34 -11.16 -7.68
N LYS A 102 -3.47 -12.10 -7.27
CA LYS A 102 -3.83 -13.53 -7.11
C LYS A 102 -4.93 -13.74 -6.08
N GLU A 103 -4.87 -13.05 -4.96
CA GLU A 103 -5.93 -13.12 -3.94
C GLU A 103 -7.28 -12.60 -4.44
N ARG A 104 -7.25 -11.63 -5.37
CA ARG A 104 -8.45 -10.96 -5.93
C ARG A 104 -8.66 -11.29 -7.40
N GLU A 105 -8.21 -12.47 -7.84
CA GLU A 105 -8.14 -12.85 -9.27
C GLU A 105 -9.46 -12.63 -10.01
N GLN A 106 -10.58 -12.97 -9.37
CA GLN A 106 -11.92 -12.83 -9.96
C GLN A 106 -12.25 -11.40 -10.41
N GLU A 107 -11.76 -10.38 -9.69
CA GLU A 107 -11.98 -8.98 -10.04
C GLU A 107 -11.22 -8.61 -11.33
N PHE A 108 -9.95 -9.03 -11.42
CA PHE A 108 -9.09 -8.73 -12.57
C PHE A 108 -9.49 -9.53 -13.80
N VAL A 109 -9.76 -10.83 -13.66
CA VAL A 109 -10.32 -11.65 -14.75
C VAL A 109 -11.68 -11.10 -15.18
N GLY A 110 -12.49 -10.65 -14.23
CA GLY A 110 -13.76 -9.98 -14.48
C GLY A 110 -13.62 -8.71 -15.33
N PHE A 111 -12.54 -7.93 -15.14
CA PHE A 111 -12.23 -6.78 -15.98
C PHE A 111 -11.99 -7.20 -17.43
N TYR A 112 -11.14 -8.20 -17.69
CA TYR A 112 -10.90 -8.68 -19.07
C TYR A 112 -12.19 -9.20 -19.73
N ASN A 113 -12.96 -10.00 -19.00
CA ASN A 113 -14.19 -10.61 -19.53
C ASN A 113 -15.29 -9.60 -19.83
N LYS A 114 -15.25 -8.42 -19.18
CA LYS A 114 -16.26 -7.36 -19.31
C LYS A 114 -15.70 -6.09 -19.92
N ALA A 115 -14.46 -6.09 -20.41
CA ALA A 115 -13.82 -4.91 -20.96
C ALA A 115 -14.61 -4.40 -22.16
N GLN A 116 -14.75 -3.08 -22.29
CA GLN A 116 -15.53 -2.44 -23.34
C GLN A 116 -14.73 -1.33 -24.03
N PRO A 117 -15.15 -0.87 -25.21
CA PRO A 117 -14.63 0.36 -25.81
C PRO A 117 -14.83 1.57 -24.88
N LEU A 118 -13.79 2.38 -24.67
CA LEU A 118 -13.90 3.69 -24.02
C LEU A 118 -14.43 4.75 -24.99
N SER A 119 -14.05 4.62 -26.26
CA SER A 119 -14.54 5.43 -27.36
C SER A 119 -14.56 4.60 -28.65
N THR A 120 -15.03 5.19 -29.75
CA THR A 120 -14.99 4.55 -31.08
C THR A 120 -13.57 4.22 -31.57
N ARG A 121 -12.54 4.78 -30.94
CA ARG A 121 -11.14 4.63 -31.36
C ARG A 121 -10.22 4.05 -30.28
N MET A 122 -10.74 3.71 -29.10
CA MET A 122 -9.90 3.29 -27.97
C MET A 122 -10.64 2.30 -27.08
N HIS A 123 -10.03 1.14 -26.84
CA HIS A 123 -10.53 0.10 -25.97
C HIS A 123 -9.90 0.16 -24.57
N GLN A 124 -10.63 -0.27 -23.52
CA GLN A 124 -10.08 -0.34 -22.16
C GLN A 124 -8.81 -1.19 -22.05
N LEU A 125 -8.72 -2.26 -22.85
CA LEU A 125 -7.58 -3.18 -22.88
C LEU A 125 -6.29 -2.55 -23.43
N GLU A 126 -6.38 -1.44 -24.15
CA GLU A 126 -5.21 -0.72 -24.68
C GLU A 126 -4.48 0.11 -23.61
N LEU A 127 -5.05 0.21 -22.39
CA LEU A 127 -4.45 0.95 -21.27
C LEU A 127 -3.54 0.08 -20.38
N LEU A 128 -3.34 -1.18 -20.74
CA LEU A 128 -2.49 -2.15 -20.05
C LEU A 128 -1.09 -2.14 -20.67
#